data_AF-A0A847F686-F1
#
_entry.id   AF-A0A847F686-F1
#
_cell.length_a   1.000
_cell.length_b   1.000
_cell.length_c   1.000
_cell.angle_alpha   90.00
_cell.angle_beta   90.00
_cell.angle_gamma   90.00
#
_symmetry.space_group_name_H-M   'P 1'
#
loop_
_entity.id
_entity.type
_entity.pdbx_description
1 polymer ?
#
loop_
_entity_poly.entity_id
_entity_poly.type
_entity_poly.pdbx_seq_one_letter_code
_entity_poly.pdbx_strand_id
1 'polypeptide(L)'
;MERWERALLSMLRAFAEALSAEGRVVLMLGDALVGGEIIPAEEQVARLAPRAGLVPIAHVSEARRGAPASRRRPEEHLIYLERAGS
;
A
#
# COMPACT_ATOMS: atom_id res chain seq x y z
N MET A 1 13.75 -6.93 5.33
CA MET A 1 12.97 -5.90 4.59
C MET A 1 12.69 -6.31 3.15
N GLU A 2 13.70 -6.73 2.37
CA GLU A 2 13.51 -7.01 0.93
C GLU A 2 12.43 -8.06 0.58
N ARG A 3 12.30 -9.15 1.35
CA ARG A 3 11.28 -10.17 1.08
C ARG A 3 9.86 -9.60 1.16
N TRP A 4 9.63 -8.70 2.12
CA TRP A 4 8.35 -8.02 2.28
C TRP A 4 8.05 -7.11 1.09
N GLU A 5 9.00 -6.26 0.71
CA GLU A 5 8.80 -5.37 -0.44
C GLU A 5 8.59 -6.14 -1.75
N ARG A 6 9.30 -7.27 -1.93
CA ARG A 6 9.06 -8.16 -3.07
C ARG A 6 7.64 -8.73 -3.07
N ALA A 7 7.13 -9.15 -1.92
CA ALA A 7 5.77 -9.66 -1.81
C ALA A 7 4.72 -8.57 -2.11
N LEU A 8 4.89 -7.37 -1.56
CA LEU A 8 4.02 -6.23 -1.82
C LEU A 8 4.06 -5.82 -3.30
N LEU A 9 5.23 -5.75 -3.91
CA LEU A 9 5.37 -5.46 -5.34
C LEU A 9 4.70 -6.53 -6.22
N SER A 10 4.87 -7.81 -5.88
CA SER A 10 4.20 -8.90 -6.60
C SER A 10 2.68 -8.81 -6.50
N MET A 11 2.14 -8.46 -5.33
CA MET A 11 0.70 -8.23 -5.15
C MET A 11 0.20 -7.08 -6.04
N LEU A 12 0.92 -5.95 -6.07
CA LEU A 12 0.57 -4.80 -6.91
C LEU A 12 0.63 -5.14 -8.41
N ARG A 13 1.60 -5.94 -8.84
CA ARG A 13 1.68 -6.43 -10.23
C ARG A 13 0.50 -7.32 -10.59
N ALA A 14 0.12 -8.23 -9.70
CA ALA A 14 -1.04 -9.09 -9.91
C ALA A 14 -2.33 -8.28 -10.06
N PHE A 15 -2.48 -7.16 -9.33
CA PHE A 15 -3.58 -6.25 -9.57
C PHE A 15 -3.50 -5.60 -10.96
N ALA A 16 -2.36 -5.02 -11.34
CA ALA A 16 -2.20 -4.37 -12.64
C ALA A 16 -2.49 -5.31 -13.83
N GLU A 17 -2.10 -6.59 -13.71
CA GLU A 17 -2.36 -7.63 -14.71
C GLU A 17 -3.85 -7.99 -14.82
N ALA A 18 -4.58 -7.96 -13.70
CA ALA A 18 -6.00 -8.30 -13.66
C ALA A 18 -6.93 -7.14 -14.06
N LEU A 19 -6.45 -5.89 -14.03
CA LEU A 19 -7.26 -4.71 -14.36
C LEU A 19 -7.42 -4.50 -15.86
N SER A 20 -8.63 -4.09 -16.27
CA SER A 20 -8.85 -3.45 -17.57
C SER A 20 -8.14 -2.08 -17.64
N ALA A 21 -8.10 -1.46 -18.81
CA ALA A 21 -7.46 -0.14 -19.00
C ALA A 21 -8.05 0.94 -18.06
N GLU A 22 -9.35 0.90 -17.80
CA GLU A 22 -10.06 1.81 -16.89
C GLU A 22 -10.27 1.23 -15.48
N GLY A 23 -9.64 0.08 -15.21
CA GLY A 23 -9.77 -0.63 -13.96
C GLY A 23 -9.21 0.15 -12.77
N ARG A 24 -9.87 0.01 -11.63
CA ARG A 24 -9.60 0.74 -10.39
C ARG A 24 -9.36 -0.22 -9.25
N VAL A 25 -8.44 0.12 -8.35
CA VAL A 25 -8.20 -0.63 -7.11
C VAL A 25 -8.35 0.31 -5.93
N VAL A 26 -9.11 -0.15 -4.94
CA VAL A 26 -9.14 0.45 -3.60
C VAL A 26 -8.48 -0.56 -2.67
N LEU A 27 -7.29 -0.23 -2.19
CA LEU A 27 -6.50 -1.09 -1.32
C LEU A 27 -6.61 -0.59 0.12
N MET A 28 -7.14 -1.45 0.99
CA MET A 28 -7.04 -1.24 2.43
C MET A 28 -5.81 -1.99 2.96
N LEU A 29 -4.85 -1.25 3.52
CA LEU A 29 -3.64 -1.79 4.11
C LEU A 29 -3.33 -0.98 5.34
N GLY A 30 -2.84 -1.59 6.42
CA GLY A 30 -2.27 -0.81 7.50
C GLY A 30 -0.78 -1.02 7.64
N ASP A 31 -0.17 -0.17 8.45
CA ASP A 31 1.26 -0.20 8.68
C ASP A 31 1.73 -1.59 9.10
N ALA A 32 2.88 -1.98 8.55
CA ALA A 32 3.53 -3.23 8.91
C ALA A 32 4.40 -3.01 10.15
N LEU A 33 4.45 -4.02 11.04
CA LEU A 33 5.40 -4.07 12.15
C LEU A 33 6.48 -5.09 11.80
N VAL A 34 7.70 -4.64 11.49
CA VAL A 34 8.82 -5.50 11.09
C VAL A 34 10.01 -5.21 11.99
N GLY A 35 10.46 -6.22 12.74
CA GLY A 35 11.60 -6.05 13.64
C GLY A 35 11.36 -5.03 14.77
N GLY A 36 10.10 -4.75 15.13
CA GLY A 36 9.73 -3.72 16.11
C GLY A 36 9.58 -2.31 15.52
N GLU A 37 9.86 -2.13 14.23
CA GLU A 37 9.68 -0.86 13.54
C GLU A 37 8.36 -0.84 12.77
N ILE A 38 7.69 0.32 12.80
CA ILE A 38 6.49 0.59 12.01
C ILE A 38 6.95 1.05 10.63
N ILE A 39 6.55 0.31 9.60
CA ILE A 39 6.81 0.65 8.22
C ILE A 39 5.53 1.23 7.62
N PRO A 40 5.56 2.49 7.14
CA PRO A 40 4.35 3.17 6.67
C PRO A 40 3.84 2.57 5.35
N ALA A 41 2.60 2.08 5.35
CA ALA A 41 2.03 1.36 4.21
C ALA A 41 1.84 2.25 2.96
N GLU A 42 1.35 3.48 3.17
CA GLU A 42 1.24 4.54 2.17
C GLU A 42 2.56 4.86 1.49
N GLU A 43 3.66 4.99 2.24
CA GLU A 43 4.99 5.29 1.69
C GLU A 43 5.51 4.11 0.85
N GLN A 44 5.25 2.89 1.30
CA GLN A 44 5.62 1.68 0.55
C GLN A 44 4.84 1.58 -0.76
N VAL A 45 3.52 1.79 -0.72
CA VAL A 45 2.67 1.73 -1.91
C VAL A 45 3.03 2.86 -2.87
N ALA A 46 3.24 4.09 -2.39
CA ALA A 46 3.66 5.21 -3.23
C ALA A 46 4.97 4.94 -3.99
N ARG A 47 5.92 4.25 -3.34
CA ARG A 47 7.21 3.86 -3.97
C ARG A 47 7.09 2.67 -4.91
N LEU A 48 6.24 1.68 -4.60
CA LEU A 48 6.17 0.40 -5.33
C LEU A 48 5.12 0.37 -6.43
N ALA A 49 3.99 1.06 -6.29
CA ALA A 49 2.91 1.07 -7.27
C ALA A 49 3.38 1.51 -8.68
N PRO A 50 4.20 2.57 -8.86
CA PRO A 50 4.71 2.94 -10.17
C PRO A 50 5.52 1.83 -10.85
N ARG A 51 6.25 1.03 -10.06
CA ARG A 51 7.05 -0.12 -10.56
C ARG A 51 6.19 -1.32 -10.96
N ALA A 52 4.91 -1.32 -10.59
CA ALA A 52 3.90 -2.29 -10.99
C ALA A 52 2.99 -1.77 -12.14
N GLY A 53 3.22 -0.55 -12.65
CA GLY A 53 2.33 0.06 -13.65
C GLY A 53 1.03 0.60 -13.06
N LEU A 54 1.03 0.95 -11.77
CA LEU A 54 -0.09 1.58 -11.07
C LEU A 54 0.30 2.99 -10.60
N VAL A 55 -0.69 3.85 -10.45
CA VAL A 55 -0.53 5.21 -9.94
C VAL A 55 -1.44 5.39 -8.73
N PRO A 56 -0.90 5.78 -7.55
CA PRO A 56 -1.71 6.22 -6.42
C PRO A 56 -2.34 7.58 -6.72
N ILE A 57 -3.65 7.65 -6.62
CA ILE A 57 -4.44 8.85 -6.93
C ILE A 57 -4.90 9.55 -5.65
N ALA A 58 -5.35 8.79 -4.67
CA ALA A 58 -5.82 9.31 -3.38
C ALA A 58 -5.47 8.35 -2.25
N HIS A 59 -5.28 8.90 -1.05
CA HIS A 59 -5.15 8.12 0.17
C HIS A 59 -5.90 8.81 1.30
N VAL A 60 -6.40 8.01 2.24
CA VAL A 60 -6.84 8.47 3.55
C VAL A 60 -6.31 7.49 4.58
N SER A 61 -6.10 7.98 5.81
CA SER A 61 -5.46 7.21 6.87
C SER A 61 -6.18 7.46 8.19
N GLU A 62 -6.29 6.43 9.00
CA GLU A 62 -6.83 6.52 10.35
C GLU A 62 -5.99 5.69 11.32
N ALA A 63 -6.00 6.09 12.59
CA ALA A 63 -5.33 5.31 13.62
C ALA A 63 -5.99 3.94 13.79
N ARG A 64 -5.20 2.86 13.76
CA ARG A 64 -5.72 1.50 13.93
C ARG A 64 -6.32 1.32 15.32
N ARG A 65 -7.61 0.95 15.37
CA ARG A 65 -8.29 0.68 16.65
C ARG A 65 -7.62 -0.47 17.39
N GLY A 66 -7.44 -0.29 18.70
CA GLY A 66 -6.84 -1.32 19.57
C GLY A 66 -5.33 -1.46 19.46
N ALA A 67 -4.65 -0.66 18.62
CA ALA A 67 -3.20 -0.64 18.58
C ALA A 67 -2.61 -0.11 19.91
N PRO A 68 -1.52 -0.71 20.43
CA PRO A 68 -0.86 -0.21 21.62
C PRO A 68 -0.48 1.26 21.46
N ALA A 69 -0.54 2.02 22.56
CA ALA A 69 -0.04 3.39 22.59
C ALA A 69 1.50 3.36 22.51
N SER A 70 2.04 3.33 21.29
CA SER A 70 3.47 3.53 21.00
C SER A 70 3.75 4.98 20.60
N ARG A 71 5.04 5.35 20.56
CA ARG A 71 5.49 6.70 20.16
C ARG A 71 4.98 7.11 18.77
N ARG A 72 4.77 6.13 17.89
CA ARG A 72 3.99 6.24 16.64
C ARG A 72 2.94 5.12 16.70
N ARG A 73 1.66 5.43 16.59
CA ARG A 73 0.61 4.40 16.50
C ARG A 73 0.52 3.93 15.05
N PRO A 74 0.39 2.62 14.79
CA PRO A 74 0.18 2.13 13.44
C PRO A 74 -1.18 2.61 12.93
N GLU A 75 -1.21 2.96 11.65
CA GLU A 75 -2.39 3.44 10.95
C GLU A 75 -2.94 2.35 10.01
N GLU A 76 -4.19 2.55 9.59
CA GLU A 76 -4.82 1.85 8.48
C GLU A 76 -5.13 2.86 7.38
N HIS A 77 -4.85 2.48 6.15
CA HIS A 77 -4.90 3.33 4.99
C HIS A 77 -5.87 2.74 3.99
N LEU A 78 -6.63 3.62 3.34
CA LEU A 78 -7.39 3.31 2.15
C LEU A 78 -6.73 4.06 0.99
N ILE A 79 -6.19 3.32 0.03
CA ILE A 79 -5.39 3.86 -1.07
C ILE A 79 -6.11 3.54 -2.39
N TYR A 80 -6.42 4.59 -3.13
CA TYR A 80 -7.00 4.51 -4.47
C TYR A 80 -5.88 4.48 -5.51
N LEU A 81 -5.86 3.43 -6.33
CA LEU A 81 -4.88 3.18 -7.38
C LEU A 81 -5.57 3.03 -8.73
N GLU A 82 -4.95 3.61 -9.76
CA GLU A 82 -5.31 3.43 -11.16
C GLU A 82 -4.15 2.83 -11.95
N ARG A 83 -4.40 2.36 -13.17
CA ARG A 83 -3.32 1.98 -14.09
C ARG A 83 -2.53 3.22 -14.50
N ALA A 84 -1.21 3.13 -14.55
CA ALA A 84 -0.41 4.13 -15.24
C ALA A 84 -0.86 4.15 -16.71
N GLY A 85 -1.16 5.33 -17.24
CA GLY A 85 -1.87 5.52 -18.51
C GLY A 85 -1.46 4.55 -19.62
N SER A 86 -2.47 4.00 -20.31
CA SER A 86 -2.34 3.23 -21.55
C SER A 86 -1.56 3.99 -22.62
#